data_AF-A0A6A6UM76-F1
#
_entry.id   AF-A0A6A6UM76-F1
#
_cell.length_a   1.000
_cell.length_b   1.000
_cell.length_c   1.000
_cell.angle_alpha   90.00
_cell.angle_beta   90.00
_cell.angle_gamma   90.00
#
_symmetry.space_group_name_H-M   'P 1'
#
loop_
_entity.id
_entity.type
_entity.pdbx_description
1 polymer ?
#
loop_
_entity_poly.entity_id
_entity_poly.type
_entity_poly.pdbx_seq_one_letter_code
_entity_poly.pdbx_strand_id
1 'polypeptide(L)'
;MPKIPGRQLETAWIDLSHAQRVKVATDIGNHLREMMRRTFSRGGVLRPDSFPNNYTGDGALIYDDWWGYKIRTTRKVLLQVQSPFVDGKKLPILDNDLTAVMPPLIAKPRALIDTLLYRIEILNRCFLVPPRLLLMVKEMLCEIHDRTELFNTNYYLFAHGDFYPRNLLEKDGEITAVIDWDLAKFEAPVEACRTPTWLWMWQRYRMRNNDGPESQWERYLDTCSWYTPNTDEELEIKHAFEKAVGTQFLYFANHKETNLARKIIEWINIPHMIENPDVQGEIEREHRKWQEMAALRWFYAGFNYDAEAELAEMMKVQREERQMEWQQMSEEDQMKAFQMVQGQMEETYMDRAQMMEAGMDEATMVQAQMEAAQMKETQMEETLLEAVELDFTQLVFGRFEPVFVGASVEDAEMDEADWEDVDV
;
A
#
# COMPACT_ATOMS: atom_id res chain seq x y z
N MET A 1 -29.87 -15.37 -6.76
CA MET A 1 -29.08 -16.61 -6.79
C MET A 1 -29.63 -17.58 -5.74
N PRO A 2 -29.50 -18.92 -5.91
CA PRO A 2 -29.84 -19.87 -4.85
C PRO A 2 -29.03 -19.59 -3.58
N LYS A 3 -29.59 -19.88 -2.40
CA LYS A 3 -28.88 -19.75 -1.13
C LYS A 3 -27.72 -20.74 -1.12
N ILE A 4 -26.50 -20.22 -1.09
CA ILE A 4 -25.29 -21.03 -1.02
C ILE A 4 -25.09 -21.47 0.44
N PRO A 5 -24.77 -22.75 0.71
CA PRO A 5 -24.50 -23.21 2.06
C PRO A 5 -23.20 -22.60 2.62
N GLY A 6 -23.19 -22.31 3.92
CA GLY A 6 -22.04 -21.76 4.64
C GLY A 6 -22.40 -20.50 5.40
N ARG A 7 -21.46 -20.04 6.22
CA ARG A 7 -21.49 -18.74 6.89
C ARG A 7 -20.32 -17.90 6.40
N GLN A 8 -20.37 -16.58 6.60
CA GLN A 8 -19.26 -15.70 6.22
C GLN A 8 -17.99 -16.11 6.96
N LEU A 9 -16.88 -16.20 6.24
CA LEU A 9 -15.59 -16.58 6.80
C LEU A 9 -15.19 -15.64 7.92
N GLU A 10 -15.53 -14.35 7.81
CA GLU A 10 -15.32 -13.36 8.85
C GLU A 10 -15.83 -13.79 10.22
N THR A 11 -17.07 -14.29 10.25
CA THR A 11 -17.67 -14.79 11.50
C THR A 11 -17.17 -16.17 11.88
N ALA A 12 -16.79 -16.99 10.90
CA ALA A 12 -16.38 -18.37 11.13
C ALA A 12 -14.96 -18.51 11.67
N TRP A 13 -14.06 -17.60 11.29
CA TRP A 13 -12.62 -17.75 11.47
C TRP A 13 -12.19 -18.03 12.92
N ILE A 14 -12.86 -17.40 13.88
CA ILE A 14 -12.59 -17.54 15.31
C ILE A 14 -12.91 -18.95 15.82
N ASP A 15 -13.92 -19.59 15.24
CA ASP A 15 -14.36 -20.93 15.63
C ASP A 15 -13.58 -22.04 14.91
N LEU A 16 -12.83 -21.71 13.85
CA LEU A 16 -12.03 -22.68 13.13
C LEU A 16 -10.84 -23.13 13.98
N SER A 17 -10.64 -24.45 14.05
CA SER A 17 -9.37 -25.01 14.53
C SER A 17 -8.22 -24.59 13.63
N HIS A 18 -7.00 -24.61 14.16
CA HIS A 18 -5.80 -24.31 13.38
C HIS A 18 -5.73 -25.10 12.06
N ALA A 19 -5.95 -26.42 12.12
CA ALA A 19 -5.96 -27.27 10.93
C ALA A 19 -7.02 -26.85 9.89
N GLN A 20 -8.18 -26.36 10.32
CA GLN A 20 -9.19 -25.80 9.42
C GLN A 20 -8.75 -24.47 8.83
N ARG A 21 -8.07 -23.59 9.57
CA ARG A 21 -7.52 -22.33 9.03
C ARG A 21 -6.45 -22.58 7.96
N VAL A 22 -5.55 -23.54 8.20
CA VAL A 22 -4.55 -23.98 7.21
C VAL A 22 -5.22 -24.50 5.93
N LYS A 23 -6.28 -25.30 6.09
CA LYS A 23 -7.09 -25.79 4.96
C LYS A 23 -7.79 -24.66 4.22
N VAL A 24 -8.43 -23.73 4.91
CA VAL A 24 -9.07 -22.55 4.32
C VAL A 24 -8.05 -21.70 3.55
N ALA A 25 -6.87 -21.44 4.11
CA ALA A 25 -5.80 -20.71 3.42
C ALA A 25 -5.34 -21.41 2.13
N THR A 26 -5.25 -22.75 2.17
CA THR A 26 -4.99 -23.57 0.99
C THR A 26 -6.10 -23.45 -0.05
N ASP A 27 -7.37 -23.52 0.36
CA ASP A 27 -8.53 -23.40 -0.52
C ASP A 27 -8.59 -22.02 -1.18
N ILE A 28 -8.36 -20.96 -0.40
CA ILE A 28 -8.31 -19.58 -0.90
C ILE A 28 -7.20 -19.45 -1.94
N GLY A 29 -5.99 -19.96 -1.64
CA GLY A 29 -4.90 -19.91 -2.60
C GLY A 29 -5.21 -20.68 -3.89
N ASN A 30 -5.89 -21.82 -3.78
CA ASN A 30 -6.37 -22.57 -4.95
C ASN A 30 -7.42 -21.80 -5.78
N HIS A 31 -8.35 -21.09 -5.12
CA HIS A 31 -9.35 -20.26 -5.79
C HIS A 31 -8.71 -19.07 -6.52
N LEU A 32 -7.80 -18.34 -5.86
CA LEU A 32 -7.06 -17.25 -6.51
C LEU A 32 -6.29 -17.76 -7.72
N ARG A 33 -5.58 -18.89 -7.59
CA ARG A 33 -4.86 -19.51 -8.71
C ARG A 33 -5.78 -19.91 -9.87
N GLU A 34 -6.98 -20.42 -9.57
CA GLU A 34 -7.97 -20.74 -10.62
C GLU A 34 -8.52 -19.47 -11.29
N MET A 35 -8.74 -18.39 -10.55
CA MET A 35 -9.10 -17.09 -11.13
C MET A 35 -7.99 -16.56 -12.05
N MET A 36 -6.72 -16.66 -11.65
CA MET A 36 -5.58 -16.25 -12.48
C MET A 36 -5.47 -17.03 -13.80
N ARG A 37 -5.97 -18.27 -13.86
CA ARG A 37 -6.00 -19.02 -15.13
C ARG A 37 -6.95 -18.42 -16.15
N ARG A 38 -7.90 -17.59 -15.71
CA ARG A 38 -8.78 -16.80 -16.58
C ARG A 38 -8.02 -15.53 -16.97
N THR A 39 -7.48 -15.55 -18.17
CA THR A 39 -6.76 -14.41 -18.74
C THR A 39 -7.58 -13.73 -19.83
N PHE A 40 -7.36 -12.43 -20.02
CA PHE A 40 -7.89 -11.67 -21.14
C PHE A 40 -6.80 -10.77 -21.74
N SER A 41 -6.96 -10.42 -23.01
CA SER A 41 -6.00 -9.55 -23.72
C SER A 41 -6.20 -8.06 -23.43
N ARG A 42 -7.25 -7.71 -22.67
CA ARG A 42 -7.63 -6.35 -22.31
C ARG A 42 -8.10 -6.32 -20.85
N GLY A 43 -7.84 -5.24 -20.14
CA GLY A 43 -8.41 -5.06 -18.80
C GLY A 43 -9.82 -4.45 -18.87
N GLY A 44 -10.53 -4.48 -17.75
CA GLY A 44 -11.85 -3.85 -17.59
C GLY A 44 -12.90 -4.76 -16.96
N VAL A 45 -14.08 -4.18 -16.71
CA VAL A 45 -15.21 -4.81 -16.02
C VAL A 45 -15.98 -5.73 -16.95
N LEU A 46 -16.39 -6.90 -16.46
CA LEU A 46 -17.31 -7.78 -17.16
C LEU A 46 -18.72 -7.17 -17.20
N ARG A 47 -19.13 -6.62 -18.35
CA ARG A 47 -20.51 -6.14 -18.55
C ARG A 47 -21.44 -7.31 -18.93
N PRO A 48 -22.53 -7.60 -18.20
CA PRO A 48 -23.44 -8.71 -18.52
C PRO A 48 -24.08 -8.62 -19.91
N ASP A 49 -24.31 -7.40 -20.40
CA ASP A 49 -24.88 -7.08 -21.71
C ASP A 49 -23.87 -7.15 -22.86
N SER A 50 -22.57 -7.31 -22.55
CA SER A 50 -21.52 -7.48 -23.55
C SER A 50 -21.38 -8.93 -24.05
N PHE A 51 -22.33 -9.81 -23.77
CA PHE A 51 -22.46 -11.12 -24.43
C PHE A 51 -23.58 -11.15 -25.50
N PRO A 52 -23.36 -10.64 -26.73
CA PRO A 52 -24.17 -11.05 -27.87
C PRO A 52 -23.62 -12.35 -28.46
N ASN A 53 -24.54 -13.24 -28.87
CA ASN A 53 -24.35 -14.58 -29.44
C ASN A 53 -23.49 -14.68 -30.73
N ASN A 54 -22.68 -13.69 -31.09
CA ASN A 54 -21.77 -13.74 -32.23
C ASN A 54 -20.53 -12.87 -31.93
N TYR A 55 -19.52 -13.46 -31.30
CA TYR A 55 -18.25 -12.80 -31.05
C TYR A 55 -17.29 -13.00 -32.22
N THR A 56 -17.12 -11.96 -33.04
CA THR A 56 -15.92 -11.76 -33.86
C THR A 56 -15.02 -10.73 -33.16
N GLY A 57 -14.10 -11.23 -32.33
CA GLY A 57 -12.72 -10.74 -32.22
C GLY A 57 -12.38 -9.41 -31.51
N ASP A 58 -13.23 -8.37 -31.45
CA ASP A 58 -12.69 -7.01 -31.19
C ASP A 58 -13.46 -6.12 -30.19
N GLY A 59 -14.33 -6.68 -29.35
CA GLY A 59 -15.04 -5.92 -28.30
C GLY A 59 -14.07 -5.23 -27.32
N ALA A 60 -14.06 -3.90 -27.29
CA ALA A 60 -13.32 -3.13 -26.29
C ALA A 60 -14.07 -3.18 -24.96
N LEU A 61 -13.47 -3.83 -23.95
CA LEU A 61 -13.86 -3.62 -22.55
C LEU A 61 -13.49 -2.19 -22.19
N ILE A 62 -14.48 -1.43 -21.74
CA ILE A 62 -14.34 -0.02 -21.40
C ILE A 62 -13.84 0.04 -19.95
N TYR A 63 -12.61 0.52 -19.74
CA TYR A 63 -12.08 0.88 -18.42
C TYR A 63 -12.81 2.08 -17.76
N ASP A 64 -13.75 2.71 -18.49
CA ASP A 64 -14.41 3.97 -18.09
C ASP A 64 -15.61 3.80 -17.17
N ASP A 65 -16.16 2.60 -16.97
CA ASP A 65 -17.49 2.48 -16.36
C ASP A 65 -17.55 2.66 -14.84
N TRP A 66 -16.41 2.56 -14.19
CA TRP A 66 -16.31 2.75 -12.74
C TRP A 66 -16.13 4.20 -12.31
N TRP A 67 -15.88 5.11 -13.26
CA TRP A 67 -15.45 6.46 -12.95
C TRP A 67 -16.50 7.44 -13.49
N GLY A 68 -17.47 7.80 -12.65
CA GLY A 68 -18.69 8.60 -12.95
C GLY A 68 -18.54 9.93 -13.70
N TYR A 69 -17.36 10.26 -14.23
CA TYR A 69 -17.26 11.12 -15.39
C TYR A 69 -17.66 10.34 -16.64
N LYS A 70 -18.89 10.56 -17.09
CA LYS A 70 -19.21 10.48 -18.53
C LYS A 70 -18.29 11.42 -19.29
N ILE A 71 -17.04 11.03 -19.53
CA ILE A 71 -16.34 11.44 -20.74
C ILE A 71 -17.09 10.69 -21.83
N ARG A 72 -18.18 11.29 -22.31
CA ARG A 72 -18.82 10.89 -23.57
C ARG A 72 -17.71 10.96 -24.61
N THR A 73 -17.05 9.85 -24.86
CA THR A 73 -16.28 9.66 -26.08
C THR A 73 -17.21 9.98 -27.22
N THR A 74 -16.86 11.04 -27.93
CA THR A 74 -17.64 11.75 -28.94
C THR A 74 -17.79 10.90 -30.19
N ARG A 75 -18.56 9.81 -30.10
CA ARG A 75 -19.15 9.16 -31.26
C ARG A 75 -20.63 8.90 -31.00
N LYS A 76 -21.40 9.90 -31.43
CA LYS A 76 -22.88 9.92 -31.59
C LYS A 76 -23.68 9.93 -30.30
N VAL A 77 -23.91 11.11 -29.74
CA VAL A 77 -25.27 11.65 -29.54
C VAL A 77 -25.21 13.18 -29.53
N LEU A 78 -25.69 13.79 -30.62
CA LEU A 78 -26.29 15.12 -30.60
C LEU A 78 -27.44 15.11 -29.57
N LEU A 79 -27.19 15.61 -28.37
CA LEU A 79 -28.26 16.04 -27.46
C LEU A 79 -27.85 17.40 -26.90
N GLN A 80 -28.61 18.41 -27.31
CA GLN A 80 -28.62 19.74 -26.72
C GLN A 80 -28.75 19.60 -25.20
N VAL A 81 -27.69 19.95 -24.47
CA VAL A 81 -27.78 20.26 -23.06
C VAL A 81 -28.11 21.75 -22.99
N GLN A 82 -29.32 22.09 -22.54
CA GLN A 82 -29.64 23.46 -22.19
C GLN A 82 -28.77 23.86 -20.98
N SER A 83 -27.94 24.88 -21.18
CA SER A 83 -27.06 25.47 -20.17
C SER A 83 -27.88 26.11 -19.04
N PRO A 84 -27.48 25.97 -17.76
CA PRO A 84 -28.02 26.83 -16.72
C PRO A 84 -27.48 28.25 -16.93
N PHE A 85 -28.39 29.19 -17.13
CA PHE A 85 -28.07 30.61 -17.11
C PHE A 85 -27.76 31.03 -15.68
N VAL A 86 -26.60 31.66 -15.46
CA VAL A 86 -26.34 32.49 -14.28
C VAL A 86 -26.31 33.93 -14.77
N ASP A 87 -27.20 34.77 -14.23
CA ASP A 87 -27.33 36.21 -14.51
C ASP A 87 -27.51 36.62 -15.99
N GLY A 88 -28.23 35.81 -16.76
CA GLY A 88 -28.63 36.17 -18.13
C GLY A 88 -27.48 36.35 -19.12
N LYS A 89 -26.24 36.03 -18.74
CA LYS A 89 -25.07 36.04 -19.61
C LYS A 89 -24.64 34.61 -19.90
N LYS A 90 -24.60 34.28 -21.19
CA LYS A 90 -24.06 33.02 -21.70
C LYS A 90 -22.58 32.95 -21.31
N LEU A 91 -22.17 31.97 -20.51
CA LEU A 91 -20.74 31.69 -20.32
C LEU A 91 -20.12 31.35 -21.68
N PRO A 92 -18.93 31.86 -22.01
CA PRO A 92 -18.24 31.47 -23.24
C PRO A 92 -17.97 29.97 -23.19
N ILE A 93 -18.58 29.25 -24.13
CA ILE A 93 -18.26 27.86 -24.40
C ILE A 93 -16.80 27.85 -24.87
N LEU A 94 -15.91 27.22 -24.11
CA LEU A 94 -14.58 26.84 -24.58
C LEU A 94 -14.78 25.84 -25.73
N ASP A 95 -14.81 26.36 -26.94
CA ASP A 95 -14.94 25.62 -28.20
C ASP A 95 -13.59 24.96 -28.57
N ASN A 96 -12.98 24.27 -27.59
CA ASN A 96 -11.79 23.47 -27.83
C ASN A 96 -12.26 22.11 -28.32
N ASP A 97 -12.23 21.96 -29.65
CA ASP A 97 -12.41 20.69 -30.34
C ASP A 97 -11.31 19.71 -29.92
N LEU A 98 -11.53 19.02 -28.79
CA LEU A 98 -10.63 17.99 -28.25
C LEU A 98 -10.44 16.83 -29.23
N THR A 99 -11.28 16.70 -30.26
CA THR A 99 -11.14 15.65 -31.28
C THR A 99 -10.00 15.91 -32.26
N ALA A 100 -9.58 17.17 -32.43
CA ALA A 100 -8.42 17.53 -33.26
C ALA A 100 -7.06 17.30 -32.56
N VAL A 101 -7.06 17.12 -31.23
CA VAL A 101 -5.84 17.02 -30.40
C VAL A 101 -5.53 15.57 -29.98
N MET A 102 -6.48 14.65 -30.18
CA MET A 102 -6.32 13.23 -29.81
C MET A 102 -6.01 12.38 -31.04
N PRO A 103 -4.79 11.84 -31.21
CA PRO A 103 -4.46 10.96 -32.32
C PRO A 103 -5.35 9.70 -32.31
N PRO A 104 -5.67 9.10 -33.48
CA PRO A 104 -6.66 8.05 -33.60
C PRO A 104 -6.33 6.82 -32.74
N LEU A 105 -7.28 6.46 -31.87
CA LEU A 105 -7.33 5.23 -31.05
C LEU A 105 -7.46 3.98 -31.93
N ILE A 106 -6.39 3.58 -32.61
CA ILE A 106 -6.27 2.22 -33.18
C ILE A 106 -4.83 1.75 -32.95
N ALA A 107 -4.52 1.30 -31.75
CA ALA A 107 -3.28 0.56 -31.50
C ALA A 107 -3.57 -0.63 -30.58
N LYS A 108 -3.00 -1.77 -30.99
CA LYS A 108 -2.97 -3.11 -30.36
C LYS A 108 -2.70 -3.06 -28.84
N PRO A 109 -3.02 -4.15 -28.09
CA PRO A 109 -2.91 -4.17 -26.63
C PRO A 109 -1.54 -3.65 -26.21
N ARG A 110 -1.58 -2.49 -25.58
CA ARG A 110 -0.43 -1.77 -25.04
C ARG A 110 -0.03 -2.45 -23.73
N ALA A 111 1.26 -2.45 -23.40
CA ALA A 111 1.70 -2.86 -22.08
C ALA A 111 1.04 -1.95 -21.02
N LEU A 112 0.90 -2.41 -19.78
CA LEU A 112 0.28 -1.60 -18.72
C LEU A 112 0.96 -0.22 -18.60
N ILE A 113 2.29 -0.18 -18.71
CA ILE A 113 3.08 1.06 -18.66
C ILE A 113 2.59 2.13 -19.65
N ASP A 114 2.34 1.77 -20.91
CA ASP A 114 1.91 2.70 -21.94
C ASP A 114 0.52 3.29 -21.62
N THR A 115 -0.34 2.48 -21.00
CA THR A 115 -1.68 2.90 -20.57
C THR A 115 -1.58 3.91 -19.44
N LEU A 116 -0.71 3.66 -18.46
CA LEU A 116 -0.48 4.54 -17.32
C LEU A 116 0.18 5.86 -17.77
N LEU A 117 1.21 5.81 -18.62
CA LEU A 117 1.85 7.01 -19.18
C LEU A 117 0.87 7.87 -19.99
N TYR A 118 -0.01 7.24 -20.76
CA TYR A 118 -1.06 7.95 -21.48
C TYR A 118 -2.06 8.63 -20.53
N ARG A 119 -2.44 7.98 -19.42
CA ARG A 119 -3.30 8.58 -18.39
C ARG A 119 -2.62 9.77 -17.72
N ILE A 120 -1.33 9.68 -17.37
CA ILE A 120 -0.56 10.81 -16.83
C ILE A 120 -0.60 12.01 -17.78
N GLU A 121 -0.44 11.78 -19.08
CA GLU A 121 -0.51 12.84 -20.09
C GLU A 121 -1.91 13.48 -20.17
N ILE A 122 -2.98 12.70 -20.04
CA ILE A 122 -4.35 13.23 -19.94
C ILE A 122 -4.50 14.11 -18.69
N LEU A 123 -4.07 13.62 -17.52
CA LEU A 123 -4.16 14.34 -16.26
C LEU A 123 -3.42 15.68 -16.32
N ASN A 124 -2.24 15.67 -16.95
CA ASN A 124 -1.43 16.87 -17.16
C ASN A 124 -2.15 17.90 -18.04
N ARG A 125 -2.81 17.45 -19.12
CA ARG A 125 -3.55 18.33 -20.04
C ARG A 125 -4.85 18.87 -19.46
N CYS A 126 -5.50 18.12 -18.59
CA CYS A 126 -6.74 18.53 -17.94
C CYS A 126 -6.52 19.48 -16.76
N PHE A 127 -5.26 19.74 -16.38
CA PHE A 127 -4.90 20.58 -15.22
C PHE A 127 -5.58 20.13 -13.91
N LEU A 128 -5.92 18.85 -13.82
CA LEU A 128 -6.56 18.27 -12.62
C LEU A 128 -5.56 18.08 -11.49
N VAL A 129 -4.28 17.90 -11.84
CA VAL A 129 -3.21 17.58 -10.90
C VAL A 129 -2.05 18.54 -11.11
N PRO A 130 -1.42 19.05 -10.04
CA PRO A 130 -0.18 19.83 -10.13
C PRO A 130 0.88 19.11 -11.00
N PRO A 131 1.43 19.75 -12.05
CA PRO A 131 2.38 19.10 -12.95
C PRO A 131 3.61 18.50 -12.26
N ARG A 132 4.04 19.08 -11.14
CA ARG A 132 5.14 18.56 -10.30
C ARG A 132 4.85 17.15 -9.79
N LEU A 133 3.64 16.90 -9.27
CA LEU A 133 3.26 15.60 -8.73
C LEU A 133 3.17 14.55 -9.84
N LEU A 134 2.60 14.91 -10.99
CA LEU A 134 2.56 14.02 -12.15
C LEU A 134 3.96 13.64 -12.66
N LEU A 135 4.92 14.57 -12.58
CA LEU A 135 6.30 14.29 -12.92
C LEU A 135 6.92 13.28 -11.95
N MET A 136 6.72 13.45 -10.64
CA MET A 136 7.19 12.50 -9.62
C MET A 136 6.61 11.11 -9.82
N VAL A 137 5.30 11.01 -10.03
CA VAL A 137 4.59 9.74 -10.31
C VAL A 137 5.13 9.09 -11.57
N LYS A 138 5.36 9.88 -12.63
CA LYS A 138 5.93 9.39 -13.90
C LYS A 138 7.35 8.86 -13.73
N GLU A 139 8.20 9.55 -12.97
CA GLU A 139 9.57 9.12 -12.70
C GLU A 139 9.60 7.78 -11.96
N MET A 140 8.86 7.65 -10.86
CA MET A 140 8.76 6.37 -10.13
C MET A 140 8.21 5.25 -11.00
N LEU A 141 7.17 5.53 -11.81
CA LEU A 141 6.57 4.58 -12.73
C LEU A 141 7.57 4.07 -13.76
N CYS A 142 8.30 4.97 -14.44
CA CYS A 142 9.31 4.61 -15.43
C CYS A 142 10.44 3.81 -14.80
N GLU A 143 10.93 4.20 -13.62
CA GLU A 143 12.04 3.48 -12.98
C GLU A 143 11.63 2.08 -12.52
N ILE A 144 10.44 1.90 -11.95
CA ILE A 144 9.92 0.57 -11.64
C ILE A 144 9.76 -0.26 -12.93
N HIS A 145 9.29 0.34 -14.03
CA HIS A 145 9.18 -0.34 -15.32
C HIS A 145 10.53 -0.80 -15.87
N ASP A 146 11.56 0.05 -15.80
CA ASP A 146 12.89 -0.26 -16.33
C ASP A 146 13.59 -1.35 -15.49
N ARG A 147 13.23 -1.47 -14.21
CA ARG A 147 13.86 -2.42 -13.27
C ARG A 147 13.09 -3.73 -13.07
N THR A 148 11.81 -3.75 -13.40
CA THR A 148 10.92 -4.88 -13.07
C THR A 148 10.00 -5.25 -14.23
N GLU A 149 9.48 -6.48 -14.22
CA GLU A 149 8.50 -6.90 -15.21
C GLU A 149 7.05 -6.58 -14.79
N LEU A 150 6.85 -5.86 -13.68
CA LEU A 150 5.54 -5.60 -13.08
C LEU A 150 4.56 -4.93 -14.06
N PHE A 151 5.07 -4.02 -14.91
CA PHE A 151 4.27 -3.32 -15.92
C PHE A 151 4.41 -3.87 -17.33
N ASN A 152 5.30 -4.86 -17.54
CA ASN A 152 5.55 -5.47 -18.85
C ASN A 152 4.63 -6.65 -19.13
N THR A 153 3.36 -6.50 -18.76
CA THR A 153 2.34 -7.52 -18.94
C THR A 153 1.41 -7.10 -20.07
N ASN A 154 1.16 -8.04 -20.98
CA ASN A 154 0.25 -7.89 -22.12
C ASN A 154 -1.02 -8.75 -21.96
N TYR A 155 -1.26 -9.21 -20.72
CA TYR A 155 -2.40 -9.99 -20.32
C TYR A 155 -2.95 -9.45 -19.01
N TYR A 156 -4.24 -9.68 -18.81
CA TYR A 156 -4.97 -9.28 -17.62
C TYR A 156 -5.55 -10.53 -16.96
N LEU A 157 -5.56 -10.55 -15.64
CA LEU A 157 -6.06 -11.64 -14.81
C LEU A 157 -7.45 -11.30 -14.31
N PHE A 158 -8.34 -12.29 -14.26
CA PHE A 158 -9.62 -12.11 -13.61
C PHE A 158 -9.43 -11.96 -12.10
N ALA A 159 -9.94 -10.88 -11.54
CA ALA A 159 -9.85 -10.52 -10.13
C ALA A 159 -11.24 -10.21 -9.58
N HIS A 160 -11.45 -10.52 -8.30
CA HIS A 160 -12.71 -10.28 -7.60
C HIS A 160 -12.94 -8.80 -7.26
N GLY A 161 -11.86 -8.04 -7.02
CA GLY A 161 -11.92 -6.62 -6.63
C GLY A 161 -12.27 -6.38 -5.16
N ASP A 162 -13.09 -7.24 -4.52
CA ASP A 162 -13.47 -7.14 -3.09
C ASP A 162 -13.19 -8.44 -2.31
N PHE A 163 -11.96 -8.97 -2.35
CA PHE A 163 -11.66 -10.33 -1.89
C PHE A 163 -11.37 -10.42 -0.38
N TYR A 164 -12.38 -10.08 0.44
CA TYR A 164 -12.31 -10.05 1.90
C TYR A 164 -13.13 -11.18 2.57
N PRO A 165 -12.88 -11.49 3.86
CA PRO A 165 -13.56 -12.57 4.57
C PRO A 165 -15.09 -12.51 4.58
N ARG A 166 -15.68 -11.30 4.54
CA ARG A 166 -17.14 -11.09 4.43
C ARG A 166 -17.75 -11.65 3.15
N ASN A 167 -16.94 -11.77 2.09
CA ASN A 167 -17.31 -12.21 0.75
C ASN A 167 -16.94 -13.67 0.47
N LEU A 168 -16.46 -14.38 1.49
CA LEU A 168 -16.15 -15.81 1.43
C LEU A 168 -17.12 -16.57 2.32
N LEU A 169 -17.74 -17.62 1.78
CA LEU A 169 -18.57 -18.54 2.56
C LEU A 169 -17.76 -19.78 2.92
N GLU A 170 -17.86 -20.17 4.18
CA GLU A 170 -17.17 -21.33 4.74
C GLU A 170 -18.16 -22.32 5.36
N LYS A 171 -17.84 -23.60 5.25
CA LYS A 171 -18.51 -24.69 5.97
C LYS A 171 -17.52 -25.83 6.29
N ASP A 172 -17.42 -26.21 7.55
CA ASP A 172 -16.61 -27.35 8.03
C ASP A 172 -15.11 -27.27 7.67
N GLY A 173 -14.56 -26.06 7.60
CA GLY A 173 -13.19 -25.72 7.20
C GLY A 173 -12.97 -25.68 5.69
N GLU A 174 -14.03 -25.60 4.88
CA GLU A 174 -13.96 -25.51 3.41
C GLU A 174 -14.59 -24.22 2.91
N ILE A 175 -13.95 -23.56 1.94
CA ILE A 175 -14.58 -22.46 1.21
C ILE A 175 -15.64 -23.03 0.26
N THR A 176 -16.90 -22.68 0.49
CA THR A 176 -18.04 -23.14 -0.31
C THR A 176 -18.42 -22.18 -1.41
N ALA A 177 -18.12 -20.88 -1.25
CA ALA A 177 -18.29 -19.89 -2.31
C ALA A 177 -17.53 -18.60 -2.06
N VAL A 178 -17.38 -17.87 -3.17
CA VAL A 178 -17.01 -16.46 -3.24
C VAL A 178 -18.24 -15.70 -3.75
N ILE A 179 -18.64 -14.64 -3.04
CA ILE A 179 -19.81 -13.82 -3.34
C ILE A 179 -19.41 -12.35 -3.50
N ASP A 180 -20.35 -11.49 -3.94
CA ASP A 180 -20.12 -10.06 -4.14
C ASP A 180 -19.15 -9.72 -5.30
N TRP A 181 -19.52 -10.17 -6.49
CA TRP A 181 -18.73 -9.99 -7.72
C TRP A 181 -18.91 -8.61 -8.37
N ASP A 182 -19.47 -7.63 -7.66
CA ASP A 182 -19.78 -6.31 -8.23
C ASP A 182 -18.50 -5.52 -8.60
N LEU A 183 -17.37 -5.88 -7.97
CA LEU A 183 -16.04 -5.32 -8.27
C LEU A 183 -15.21 -6.19 -9.23
N ALA A 184 -15.79 -7.25 -9.80
CA ALA A 184 -15.02 -8.21 -10.58
C ALA A 184 -14.58 -7.65 -11.95
N LYS A 185 -13.29 -7.82 -12.27
CA LYS A 185 -12.67 -7.21 -13.46
C LYS A 185 -11.43 -7.98 -13.91
N PHE A 186 -11.02 -7.73 -15.15
CA PHE A 186 -9.70 -8.11 -15.63
C PHE A 186 -8.71 -6.99 -15.29
N GLU A 187 -7.72 -7.29 -14.48
CA GLU A 187 -6.69 -6.33 -14.05
C GLU A 187 -5.29 -6.80 -14.43
N ALA A 188 -4.35 -5.86 -14.44
CA ALA A 188 -2.95 -6.23 -14.61
C ALA A 188 -2.51 -7.14 -13.44
N PRO A 189 -1.56 -8.07 -13.64
CA PRO A 189 -1.12 -8.98 -12.60
C PRO A 189 -0.67 -8.29 -11.30
N VAL A 190 -0.03 -7.11 -11.41
CA VAL A 190 0.39 -6.32 -10.24
C VAL A 190 -0.82 -5.86 -9.39
N GLU A 191 -1.98 -5.61 -10.00
CA GLU A 191 -3.22 -5.25 -9.30
C GLU A 191 -4.01 -6.48 -8.85
N ALA A 192 -4.12 -7.51 -9.70
CA ALA A 192 -4.93 -8.70 -9.44
C ALA A 192 -4.34 -9.61 -8.35
N CYS A 193 -3.02 -9.68 -8.21
CA CYS A 193 -2.34 -10.57 -7.26
C CYS A 193 -2.21 -9.95 -5.86
N ARG A 194 -3.31 -9.49 -5.24
CA ARG A 194 -3.29 -8.97 -3.86
C ARG A 194 -3.26 -10.11 -2.84
N THR A 195 -2.25 -10.08 -1.98
CA THR A 195 -2.12 -11.06 -0.90
C THR A 195 -3.19 -10.81 0.16
N PRO A 196 -4.05 -11.79 0.50
CA PRO A 196 -5.03 -11.67 1.58
C PRO A 196 -4.34 -11.77 2.95
N THR A 197 -3.57 -10.75 3.32
CA THR A 197 -2.74 -10.70 4.54
C THR A 197 -3.55 -10.88 5.82
N TRP A 198 -4.84 -10.56 5.78
CA TRP A 198 -5.79 -10.85 6.86
C TRP A 198 -5.81 -12.34 7.27
N LEU A 199 -5.40 -13.28 6.41
CA LEU A 199 -5.31 -14.72 6.75
C LEU A 199 -4.38 -14.99 7.94
N TRP A 200 -3.30 -14.24 8.06
CA TRP A 200 -2.28 -14.40 9.11
C TRP A 200 -2.05 -13.12 9.91
N MET A 201 -2.96 -12.14 9.76
CA MET A 201 -3.02 -10.91 10.55
C MET A 201 -4.40 -10.75 11.18
N TRP A 202 -5.08 -11.87 11.48
CA TRP A 202 -6.49 -11.88 11.85
C TRP A 202 -6.80 -11.03 13.09
N GLN A 203 -5.93 -11.07 14.09
CA GLN A 203 -6.11 -10.29 15.31
C GLN A 203 -6.12 -8.78 14.99
N ARG A 204 -5.20 -8.32 14.14
CA ARG A 204 -5.11 -6.92 13.70
C ARG A 204 -6.32 -6.52 12.84
N TYR A 205 -6.73 -7.41 11.93
CA TYR A 205 -7.93 -7.22 11.12
C TYR A 205 -9.17 -7.03 12.01
N ARG A 206 -9.34 -7.84 13.05
CA ARG A 206 -10.51 -7.79 13.94
C ARG A 206 -10.51 -6.60 14.89
N MET A 207 -9.39 -6.28 15.52
CA MET A 207 -9.31 -5.20 16.51
C MET A 207 -9.75 -3.86 15.90
N ARG A 208 -9.37 -3.60 14.65
CA ARG A 208 -9.56 -2.29 14.01
C ARG A 208 -10.88 -2.14 13.22
N ASN A 209 -11.59 -3.22 12.92
CA ASN A 209 -12.96 -3.15 12.37
C ASN A 209 -13.98 -2.51 13.34
N ASN A 210 -13.62 -2.28 14.60
CA ASN A 210 -14.50 -1.60 15.56
C ASN A 210 -14.31 -0.08 15.62
N ASP A 211 -13.16 0.46 15.19
CA ASP A 211 -12.75 1.83 15.58
C ASP A 211 -12.43 2.77 14.39
N GLY A 212 -12.60 2.34 13.13
CA GLY A 212 -12.32 3.19 11.96
C GLY A 212 -13.15 2.86 10.71
N PRO A 213 -13.16 3.75 9.69
CA PRO A 213 -13.84 3.51 8.44
C PRO A 213 -13.19 2.34 7.68
N GLU A 214 -13.97 1.28 7.43
CA GLU A 214 -13.59 0.00 6.81
C GLU A 214 -12.57 0.13 5.65
N SER A 215 -12.74 1.15 4.80
CA SER A 215 -11.87 1.41 3.64
C SER A 215 -10.39 1.73 3.94
N GLN A 216 -10.06 2.27 5.12
CA GLN A 216 -8.67 2.61 5.44
C GLN A 216 -7.85 1.36 5.81
N TRP A 217 -8.49 0.39 6.47
CA TRP A 217 -7.81 -0.83 6.91
C TRP A 217 -7.58 -1.82 5.79
N GLU A 218 -8.53 -1.91 4.88
CA GLU A 218 -8.41 -2.71 3.66
C GLU A 218 -7.19 -2.29 2.84
N ARG A 219 -6.97 -0.97 2.72
CA ARG A 219 -5.78 -0.40 2.09
C ARG A 219 -4.51 -0.71 2.86
N TYR A 220 -4.53 -0.62 4.20
CA TYR A 220 -3.38 -0.97 5.03
C TYR A 220 -2.95 -2.43 4.81
N LEU A 221 -3.89 -3.36 4.88
CA LEU A 221 -3.62 -4.80 4.70
C LEU A 221 -3.04 -5.14 3.32
N ASP A 222 -3.47 -4.43 2.28
CA ASP A 222 -2.92 -4.58 0.93
C ASP A 222 -1.43 -4.20 0.84
N THR A 223 -0.95 -3.35 1.74
CA THR A 223 0.46 -2.98 1.84
C THR A 223 1.28 -3.94 2.71
N CYS A 224 0.66 -4.79 3.52
CA CYS A 224 1.34 -5.69 4.45
C CYS A 224 1.76 -7.03 3.82
N SER A 225 1.85 -7.16 2.49
CA SER A 225 2.21 -8.44 1.84
C SER A 225 3.60 -8.97 2.26
N TRP A 226 4.49 -8.08 2.70
CA TRP A 226 5.81 -8.39 3.24
C TRP A 226 5.81 -8.79 4.72
N TYR A 227 4.67 -8.67 5.42
CA TYR A 227 4.59 -8.98 6.84
C TYR A 227 4.90 -10.45 7.09
N THR A 228 5.88 -10.71 7.94
CA THR A 228 6.22 -12.05 8.43
C THR A 228 5.48 -12.27 9.74
N PRO A 229 4.62 -13.29 9.84
CA PRO A 229 3.90 -13.56 11.08
C PRO A 229 4.83 -13.91 12.24
N ASN A 230 4.41 -13.58 13.45
CA ASN A 230 5.20 -13.76 14.66
C ASN A 230 4.90 -15.07 15.39
N THR A 231 3.87 -15.81 14.97
CA THR A 231 3.48 -17.09 15.57
C THR A 231 3.65 -18.23 14.58
N ASP A 232 4.00 -19.41 15.08
CA ASP A 232 4.10 -20.64 14.27
C ASP A 232 2.77 -20.95 13.56
N GLU A 233 1.65 -20.69 14.25
CA GLU A 233 0.30 -20.88 13.71
C GLU A 233 0.08 -20.05 12.43
N GLU A 234 0.36 -18.75 12.50
CA GLU A 234 0.18 -17.82 11.39
C GLU A 234 1.20 -18.06 10.27
N LEU A 235 2.43 -18.46 10.62
CA LEU A 235 3.46 -18.82 9.66
C LEU A 235 3.05 -20.06 8.85
N GLU A 236 2.46 -21.07 9.49
CA GLU A 236 1.94 -22.26 8.81
C GLU A 236 0.76 -21.89 7.88
N ILE A 237 -0.16 -21.03 8.33
CA ILE A 237 -1.26 -20.53 7.51
C ILE A 237 -0.73 -19.79 6.27
N LYS A 238 0.23 -18.88 6.46
CA LYS A 238 0.89 -18.14 5.37
C LYS A 238 1.57 -19.10 4.39
N HIS A 239 2.35 -20.06 4.89
CA HIS A 239 3.04 -21.04 4.05
C HIS A 239 2.07 -21.89 3.22
N ALA A 240 0.95 -22.32 3.83
CA ALA A 240 -0.09 -23.08 3.14
C ALA A 240 -0.73 -22.28 1.99
N PHE A 241 -1.04 -21.00 2.23
CA PHE A 241 -1.52 -20.08 1.19
C PHE A 241 -0.50 -19.92 0.06
N GLU A 242 0.75 -19.55 0.40
CA GLU A 242 1.83 -19.27 -0.56
C GLU A 242 2.12 -20.49 -1.46
N LYS A 243 2.13 -21.68 -0.86
CA LYS A 243 2.26 -22.95 -1.58
C LYS A 243 1.10 -23.21 -2.55
N ALA A 244 -0.12 -22.85 -2.17
CA ALA A 244 -1.31 -23.07 -2.97
C ALA A 244 -1.40 -22.12 -4.17
N VAL A 245 -1.14 -20.81 -3.98
CA VAL A 245 -1.18 -19.81 -5.07
C VAL A 245 -0.03 -20.01 -6.07
N GLY A 246 1.14 -20.41 -5.60
CA GLY A 246 2.32 -20.65 -6.42
C GLY A 246 3.15 -19.40 -6.73
N THR A 247 4.34 -19.63 -7.28
CA THR A 247 5.39 -18.60 -7.43
C THR A 247 5.01 -17.44 -8.35
N GLN A 248 4.20 -17.68 -9.38
CA GLN A 248 3.77 -16.60 -10.29
C GLN A 248 2.89 -15.57 -9.58
N PHE A 249 1.96 -16.00 -8.71
CA PHE A 249 1.16 -15.08 -7.90
C PHE A 249 2.08 -14.28 -6.97
N LEU A 250 2.96 -14.99 -6.25
CA LEU A 250 3.87 -14.39 -5.27
C LEU A 250 4.86 -13.41 -5.89
N TYR A 251 5.29 -13.63 -7.14
CA TYR A 251 6.12 -12.67 -7.87
C TYR A 251 5.44 -11.30 -7.96
N PHE A 252 4.17 -11.27 -8.37
CA PHE A 252 3.43 -10.00 -8.46
C PHE A 252 2.95 -9.48 -7.11
N ALA A 253 2.73 -10.36 -6.14
CA ALA A 253 2.16 -9.98 -4.84
C ALA A 253 3.18 -9.45 -3.84
N ASN A 254 4.40 -10.01 -3.86
CA ASN A 254 5.44 -9.79 -2.85
C ASN A 254 6.70 -9.14 -3.44
N HIS A 255 6.70 -8.66 -4.69
CA HIS A 255 7.82 -7.88 -5.20
C HIS A 255 8.03 -6.64 -4.32
N LYS A 256 9.28 -6.28 -4.04
CA LYS A 256 9.60 -5.13 -3.17
C LYS A 256 8.98 -3.82 -3.71
N GLU A 257 8.89 -3.67 -5.02
CA GLU A 257 8.24 -2.55 -5.71
C GLU A 257 6.71 -2.67 -5.90
N THR A 258 6.07 -3.82 -5.62
CA THR A 258 4.64 -4.03 -5.90
C THR A 258 3.75 -3.02 -5.17
N ASN A 259 4.03 -2.73 -3.91
CA ASN A 259 3.21 -1.81 -3.13
C ASN A 259 3.24 -0.40 -3.72
N LEU A 260 4.43 0.11 -4.03
CA LEU A 260 4.58 1.40 -4.68
C LEU A 260 3.94 1.41 -6.08
N ALA A 261 4.09 0.32 -6.84
CA ALA A 261 3.43 0.17 -8.14
C ALA A 261 1.89 0.26 -8.03
N ARG A 262 1.28 -0.37 -7.02
CA ARG A 262 -0.17 -0.29 -6.76
C ARG A 262 -0.60 1.13 -6.37
N LYS A 263 0.14 1.79 -5.49
CA LYS A 263 -0.12 3.20 -5.11
C LYS A 263 -0.07 4.11 -6.33
N ILE A 264 0.95 3.97 -7.18
CA ILE A 264 1.07 4.71 -8.44
C ILE A 264 -0.13 4.49 -9.35
N ILE A 265 -0.56 3.23 -9.52
CA ILE A 265 -1.74 2.91 -10.33
C ILE A 265 -3.00 3.55 -9.73
N GLU A 266 -3.16 3.50 -8.41
CA GLU A 266 -4.29 4.11 -7.71
C GLU A 266 -4.32 5.63 -7.88
N TRP A 267 -3.18 6.32 -7.66
CA TRP A 267 -3.05 7.76 -7.87
C TRP A 267 -3.42 8.15 -9.31
N ILE A 268 -2.91 7.41 -10.31
CA ILE A 268 -3.21 7.66 -11.73
C ILE A 268 -4.69 7.42 -12.05
N ASN A 269 -5.30 6.40 -11.43
CA ASN A 269 -6.67 5.99 -11.73
C ASN A 269 -7.73 6.79 -10.98
N ILE A 270 -7.38 7.46 -9.88
CA ILE A 270 -8.30 8.20 -9.03
C ILE A 270 -7.84 9.66 -8.94
N PRO A 271 -8.13 10.51 -9.96
CA PRO A 271 -7.54 11.85 -10.06
C PRO A 271 -7.84 12.75 -8.85
N HIS A 272 -9.06 12.64 -8.29
CA HIS A 272 -9.47 13.38 -7.11
C HIS A 272 -8.71 12.97 -5.84
N MET A 273 -8.07 11.78 -5.82
CA MET A 273 -7.17 11.44 -4.73
C MET A 273 -5.90 12.27 -4.80
N ILE A 274 -5.33 12.55 -5.97
CA ILE A 274 -4.13 13.39 -6.03
C ILE A 274 -4.44 14.85 -5.63
N GLU A 275 -5.69 15.28 -5.74
CA GLU A 275 -6.12 16.58 -5.21
C GLU A 275 -6.15 16.63 -3.67
N ASN A 276 -6.19 15.47 -2.98
CA ASN A 276 -6.15 15.39 -1.53
C ASN A 276 -4.72 15.72 -1.02
N PRO A 277 -4.55 16.75 -0.15
CA PRO A 277 -3.25 17.10 0.44
C PRO A 277 -2.49 15.93 1.06
N ASP A 278 -3.18 14.98 1.70
CA ASP A 278 -2.55 13.83 2.35
C ASP A 278 -1.89 12.91 1.32
N VAL A 279 -2.55 12.69 0.19
CA VAL A 279 -2.04 11.92 -0.93
C VAL A 279 -0.90 12.66 -1.64
N GLN A 280 -0.95 13.99 -1.71
CA GLN A 280 0.17 14.78 -2.24
C GLN A 280 1.41 14.61 -1.35
N GLY A 281 1.24 14.73 -0.02
CA GLY A 281 2.30 14.47 0.95
C GLY A 281 2.84 13.04 0.84
N GLU A 282 1.96 12.05 0.63
CA GLU A 282 2.36 10.67 0.40
C GLU A 282 3.21 10.51 -0.88
N ILE A 283 2.78 11.10 -2.01
CA ILE A 283 3.55 11.08 -3.26
C ILE A 283 4.94 11.69 -3.07
N GLU A 284 5.03 12.82 -2.37
CA GLU A 284 6.31 13.48 -2.10
C GLU A 284 7.20 12.65 -1.17
N ARG A 285 6.64 12.02 -0.13
CA ARG A 285 7.38 11.12 0.77
C ARG A 285 7.91 9.89 0.03
N GLU A 286 7.06 9.23 -0.75
CA GLU A 286 7.44 8.03 -1.52
C GLU A 286 8.46 8.38 -2.60
N HIS A 287 8.31 9.51 -3.29
CA HIS A 287 9.31 9.98 -4.27
C HIS A 287 10.65 10.26 -3.61
N ARG A 288 10.68 10.91 -2.44
CA ARG A 288 11.91 11.16 -1.68
C ARG A 288 12.62 9.86 -1.27
N LYS A 289 11.90 8.95 -0.63
CA LYS A 289 12.41 7.60 -0.27
C LYS A 289 12.98 6.90 -1.50
N TRP A 290 12.30 7.02 -2.64
CA TRP A 290 12.73 6.43 -3.89
C TRP A 290 14.02 7.06 -4.44
N GLN A 291 14.14 8.39 -4.42
CA GLN A 291 15.34 9.13 -4.84
C GLN A 291 16.55 8.80 -3.96
N GLU A 292 16.36 8.67 -2.64
CA GLU A 292 17.41 8.27 -1.71
C GLU A 292 17.92 6.86 -2.04
N MET A 293 17.00 5.91 -2.26
CA MET A 293 17.40 4.57 -2.70
C MET A 293 18.09 4.57 -4.06
N ALA A 294 17.66 5.42 -5.00
CA ALA A 294 18.29 5.56 -6.32
C ALA A 294 19.70 6.14 -6.20
N ALA A 295 19.91 7.14 -5.35
CA ALA A 295 21.21 7.74 -5.07
C ALA A 295 22.16 6.73 -4.43
N LEU A 296 21.69 5.94 -3.46
CA LEU A 296 22.47 4.83 -2.88
C LEU A 296 22.84 3.81 -3.96
N ARG A 297 21.88 3.39 -4.79
CA ARG A 297 22.17 2.47 -5.91
C ARG A 297 23.22 3.02 -6.86
N TRP A 298 23.14 4.30 -7.25
CA TRP A 298 24.11 4.91 -8.15
C TRP A 298 25.51 4.98 -7.52
N PHE A 299 25.57 5.36 -6.24
CA PHE A 299 26.81 5.37 -5.47
C PHE A 299 27.48 3.98 -5.43
N TYR A 300 26.70 2.91 -5.23
CA TYR A 300 27.23 1.54 -5.16
C TYR A 300 27.43 0.85 -6.52
N ALA A 301 26.65 1.20 -7.56
CA ALA A 301 26.82 0.66 -8.91
C ALA A 301 28.14 1.10 -9.56
N GLY A 302 28.75 2.19 -9.08
CA GLY A 302 30.10 2.61 -9.44
C GLY A 302 31.21 1.61 -9.05
N PHE A 303 30.90 0.58 -8.24
CA PHE A 303 31.87 -0.40 -7.75
C PHE A 303 31.82 -1.79 -8.43
N ASN A 304 30.98 -1.98 -9.47
CA ASN A 304 30.96 -3.11 -10.41
C ASN A 304 30.65 -4.53 -9.85
N TYR A 305 29.46 -5.04 -10.21
CA TYR A 305 28.87 -6.40 -10.04
C TYR A 305 28.54 -6.89 -8.61
N ASP A 306 27.29 -7.36 -8.45
CA ASP A 306 26.63 -7.89 -7.23
C ASP A 306 26.44 -6.96 -6.03
N ALA A 307 26.36 -5.66 -6.29
CA ALA A 307 26.09 -4.64 -5.26
C ALA A 307 24.79 -4.87 -4.45
N GLU A 308 23.73 -5.48 -4.99
CA GLU A 308 22.51 -5.71 -4.18
C GLU A 308 22.69 -6.84 -3.15
N ALA A 309 23.40 -7.92 -3.49
CA ALA A 309 23.67 -9.02 -2.57
C ALA A 309 24.76 -8.66 -1.57
N GLU A 310 25.82 -7.95 -2.01
CA GLU A 310 26.85 -7.42 -1.12
C GLU A 310 26.32 -6.28 -0.23
N LEU A 311 25.42 -5.41 -0.71
CA LEU A 311 24.77 -4.40 0.13
C LEU A 311 23.86 -5.06 1.17
N ALA A 312 23.09 -6.09 0.80
CA ALA A 312 22.27 -6.81 1.75
C ALA A 312 23.12 -7.57 2.78
N GLU A 313 24.19 -8.23 2.36
CA GLU A 313 25.11 -8.94 3.26
C GLU A 313 25.95 -7.97 4.09
N MET A 314 26.36 -6.82 3.56
CA MET A 314 27.09 -5.78 4.29
C MET A 314 26.18 -5.06 5.30
N MET A 315 24.93 -4.74 4.94
CA MET A 315 23.95 -4.19 5.89
C MET A 315 23.65 -5.19 7.00
N LYS A 316 23.62 -6.49 6.68
CA LYS A 316 23.50 -7.57 7.65
C LYS A 316 24.76 -7.72 8.51
N VAL A 317 25.96 -7.69 7.94
CA VAL A 317 27.24 -7.73 8.66
C VAL A 317 27.41 -6.51 9.55
N GLN A 318 27.10 -5.29 9.08
CA GLN A 318 27.11 -4.08 9.93
C GLN A 318 26.06 -4.13 11.04
N ARG A 319 24.93 -4.82 10.81
CA ARG A 319 23.90 -5.05 11.83
C ARG A 319 24.38 -6.07 12.86
N GLU A 320 25.01 -7.17 12.43
CA GLU A 320 25.56 -8.22 13.28
C GLU A 320 26.81 -7.75 14.03
N GLU A 321 27.68 -6.94 13.40
CA GLU A 321 28.84 -6.29 14.02
C GLU A 321 28.39 -5.27 15.06
N ARG A 322 27.41 -4.40 14.77
CA ARG A 322 26.86 -3.49 15.78
C ARG A 322 26.15 -4.24 16.91
N GLN A 323 25.48 -5.35 16.62
CA GLN A 323 24.86 -6.21 17.63
C GLN A 323 25.90 -6.95 18.48
N MET A 324 27.03 -7.36 17.90
CA MET A 324 28.13 -8.00 18.61
C MET A 324 28.98 -7.00 19.40
N GLU A 325 29.24 -5.80 18.86
CA GLU A 325 29.88 -4.69 19.57
C GLU A 325 29.01 -4.29 20.77
N TRP A 326 27.70 -4.18 20.57
CA TRP A 326 26.75 -3.97 21.66
C TRP A 326 26.82 -5.08 22.71
N GLN A 327 26.82 -6.36 22.32
CA GLN A 327 26.94 -7.50 23.25
C GLN A 327 28.31 -7.62 23.93
N GLN A 328 29.36 -7.00 23.38
CA GLN A 328 30.72 -7.01 23.93
C GLN A 328 31.08 -5.75 24.71
N MET A 329 30.28 -4.68 24.61
CA MET A 329 30.41 -3.51 25.47
C MET A 329 30.22 -3.92 26.94
N SER A 330 31.01 -3.31 27.83
CA SER A 330 30.82 -3.51 29.26
C SER A 330 29.44 -2.99 29.67
N GLU A 331 28.82 -3.57 30.70
CA GLU A 331 27.56 -3.05 31.24
C GLU A 331 27.68 -1.56 31.57
N GLU A 332 28.88 -1.07 31.95
CA GLU A 332 29.16 0.35 32.22
C GLU A 332 29.21 1.22 30.93
N ASP A 333 29.74 0.70 29.82
CA ASP A 333 29.75 1.40 28.52
C ASP A 333 28.38 1.37 27.84
N GLN A 334 27.62 0.28 28.01
CA GLN A 334 26.21 0.22 27.66
C GLN A 334 25.43 1.26 28.49
N MET A 335 25.66 1.31 29.81
CA MET A 335 25.07 2.33 30.68
C MET A 335 25.50 3.75 30.28
N LYS A 336 26.74 4.00 29.85
CA LYS A 336 27.21 5.33 29.40
C LYS A 336 26.64 5.73 28.04
N ALA A 337 26.47 4.79 27.13
CA ALA A 337 25.75 5.02 25.87
C ALA A 337 24.26 5.30 26.13
N PHE A 338 23.68 4.67 27.15
CA PHE A 338 22.32 4.94 27.65
C PHE A 338 22.20 6.22 28.49
N GLN A 339 23.26 6.65 29.18
CA GLN A 339 23.33 7.85 30.03
C GLN A 339 23.79 9.10 29.26
N MET A 340 23.62 9.17 27.94
CA MET A 340 23.71 10.45 27.20
C MET A 340 22.48 11.33 27.49
N VAL A 341 22.30 11.65 28.77
CA VAL A 341 21.39 12.63 29.36
C VAL A 341 22.06 14.00 29.22
N GLN A 342 21.32 15.01 28.73
CA GLN A 342 21.76 16.38 28.36
C GLN A 342 22.36 16.59 26.95
N GLY A 343 22.05 15.73 25.98
CA GLY A 343 22.45 15.93 24.57
C GLY A 343 21.36 16.60 23.72
N GLN A 344 21.75 17.51 22.82
CA GLN A 344 20.92 17.94 21.68
C GLN A 344 20.98 16.86 20.60
N MET A 345 19.84 16.32 20.20
CA MET A 345 19.67 15.34 19.13
C MET A 345 18.88 15.99 17.98
N GLU A 346 19.59 16.61 17.04
CA GLU A 346 19.00 17.17 15.83
C GLU A 346 19.09 16.14 14.69
N GLU A 347 17.98 15.89 14.00
CA GLU A 347 17.89 15.02 12.80
C GLU A 347 18.39 13.57 13.00
N THR A 348 18.18 13.00 14.19
CA THR A 348 18.58 11.62 14.50
C THR A 348 17.56 10.59 14.03
N TYR A 349 18.04 9.46 13.49
CA TYR A 349 17.20 8.34 13.01
C TYR A 349 17.32 7.15 13.96
N MET A 350 16.24 6.84 14.66
CA MET A 350 16.10 5.82 15.71
C MET A 350 14.88 4.91 15.48
N ASP A 351 14.40 4.78 14.24
CA ASP A 351 13.31 3.88 13.89
C ASP A 351 13.56 2.45 14.39
N ARG A 352 12.59 1.89 15.12
CA ARG A 352 12.64 0.54 15.73
C ARG A 352 13.78 0.34 16.74
N ALA A 353 14.36 1.41 17.29
CA ALA A 353 15.30 1.31 18.40
C ALA A 353 14.63 0.67 19.62
N GLN A 354 15.39 -0.12 20.38
CA GLN A 354 14.94 -0.68 21.66
C GLN A 354 15.60 0.11 22.80
N MET A 355 14.83 0.96 23.46
CA MET A 355 15.26 1.89 24.51
C MET A 355 14.54 1.57 25.81
N MET A 356 14.76 0.36 26.30
CA MET A 356 14.23 -0.11 27.58
C MET A 356 14.95 0.58 28.74
N GLU A 357 14.20 1.15 29.70
CA GLU A 357 14.75 1.82 30.91
C GLU A 357 15.69 3.01 30.63
N ALA A 358 15.63 3.60 29.43
CA ALA A 358 16.47 4.75 29.08
C ALA A 358 16.06 5.99 29.89
N GLY A 359 17.04 6.73 30.43
CA GLY A 359 16.83 8.07 30.99
C GLY A 359 17.12 9.12 29.94
N MET A 360 16.16 9.99 29.63
CA MET A 360 16.25 11.07 28.63
C MET A 360 15.82 12.42 29.20
N ASP A 361 15.89 12.56 30.52
CA ASP A 361 15.47 13.78 31.22
C ASP A 361 16.26 14.99 30.69
N GLU A 362 15.58 16.13 30.53
CA GLU A 362 16.11 17.39 29.98
C GLU A 362 16.70 17.30 28.55
N ALA A 363 16.52 16.19 27.83
CA ALA A 363 17.04 16.07 26.47
C ALA A 363 16.31 17.02 25.51
N THR A 364 16.99 17.46 24.44
CA THR A 364 16.36 18.24 23.35
C THR A 364 16.47 17.47 22.06
N MET A 365 15.34 17.08 21.48
CA MET A 365 15.25 16.41 20.20
C MET A 365 14.52 17.30 19.20
N VAL A 366 15.15 17.55 18.05
CA VAL A 366 14.58 18.36 16.97
C VAL A 366 14.60 17.54 15.69
N GLN A 367 13.44 17.30 15.07
CA GLN A 367 13.31 16.54 13.82
C GLN A 367 13.87 15.11 13.88
N ALA A 368 13.81 14.47 15.04
CA ALA A 368 14.21 13.07 15.17
C ALA A 368 13.14 12.13 14.59
N GLN A 369 13.55 11.01 13.97
CA GLN A 369 12.67 9.96 13.48
C GLN A 369 12.79 8.73 14.37
N MET A 370 11.68 8.28 14.94
CA MET A 370 11.64 7.18 15.91
C MET A 370 10.51 6.20 15.60
N GLU A 371 10.17 6.03 14.31
CA GLU A 371 9.02 5.23 13.89
C GLU A 371 9.14 3.79 14.41
N ALA A 372 8.12 3.30 15.11
CA ALA A 372 8.05 1.97 15.71
C ALA A 372 9.17 1.66 16.73
N ALA A 373 9.77 2.66 17.37
CA ALA A 373 10.70 2.45 18.47
C ALA A 373 10.01 1.78 19.68
N GLN A 374 10.76 1.02 20.48
CA GLN A 374 10.28 0.37 21.70
C GLN A 374 10.92 1.05 22.91
N MET A 375 10.15 1.87 23.61
CA MET A 375 10.56 2.73 24.73
C MET A 375 9.77 2.35 25.98
N LYS A 376 10.12 1.20 26.56
CA LYS A 376 9.46 0.73 27.78
C LYS A 376 10.23 1.19 29.01
N GLU A 377 9.52 1.65 30.03
CA GLU A 377 10.11 2.15 31.30
C GLU A 377 11.09 3.32 31.09
N THR A 378 10.97 4.04 29.97
CA THR A 378 11.80 5.21 29.67
C THR A 378 11.40 6.40 30.56
N GLN A 379 12.37 7.17 31.03
CA GLN A 379 12.16 8.44 31.74
C GLN A 379 12.43 9.61 30.78
N MET A 380 11.44 10.49 30.63
CA MET A 380 11.50 11.67 29.76
C MET A 380 10.95 12.89 30.50
N GLU A 381 11.51 13.21 31.66
CA GLU A 381 11.14 14.40 32.43
C GLU A 381 11.78 15.66 31.80
N GLU A 382 10.99 16.69 31.51
CA GLU A 382 11.47 17.96 30.91
C GLU A 382 12.15 17.80 29.53
N THR A 383 11.88 16.71 28.80
CA THR A 383 12.42 16.50 27.45
C THR A 383 11.71 17.38 26.42
N LEU A 384 12.46 18.14 25.61
CA LEU A 384 11.90 18.90 24.48
C LEU A 384 11.87 18.05 23.22
N LEU A 385 10.67 17.86 22.64
CA LEU A 385 10.42 17.14 21.40
C LEU A 385 9.86 18.08 20.33
N GLU A 386 10.73 18.69 19.52
CA GLU A 386 10.33 19.58 18.42
C GLU A 386 10.32 18.82 17.09
N ALA A 387 9.16 18.73 16.42
CA ALA A 387 9.01 18.06 15.13
C ALA A 387 9.51 16.60 15.07
N VAL A 388 9.46 15.88 16.19
CA VAL A 388 9.86 14.46 16.28
C VAL A 388 8.76 13.54 15.74
N GLU A 389 9.12 12.52 14.95
CA GLU A 389 8.20 11.49 14.46
C GLU A 389 8.24 10.26 15.38
N LEU A 390 7.23 10.12 16.25
CA LEU A 390 7.06 9.01 17.20
C LEU A 390 6.02 7.98 16.71
N ASP A 391 5.69 7.97 15.42
CA ASP A 391 4.60 7.13 14.92
C ASP A 391 4.86 5.64 15.21
N PHE A 392 3.84 4.90 15.66
CA PHE A 392 3.93 3.48 16.06
C PHE A 392 4.88 3.17 17.23
N THR A 393 5.40 4.17 17.94
CA THR A 393 6.33 3.97 19.06
C THR A 393 5.62 3.34 20.26
N GLN A 394 6.25 2.39 20.95
CA GLN A 394 5.77 1.82 22.20
C GLN A 394 6.32 2.61 23.39
N LEU A 395 5.54 3.52 23.95
CA LEU A 395 5.82 4.34 25.14
C LEU A 395 5.10 3.75 26.37
N VAL A 396 5.56 2.59 26.86
CA VAL A 396 4.82 1.79 27.86
C VAL A 396 5.55 1.79 29.19
N PHE A 397 4.86 1.96 30.33
CA PHE A 397 5.45 1.94 31.69
C PHE A 397 6.51 3.02 32.00
N GLY A 398 6.69 4.01 31.13
CA GLY A 398 7.64 5.11 31.35
C GLY A 398 7.03 6.28 32.12
N ARG A 399 7.88 7.21 32.57
CA ARG A 399 7.48 8.50 33.15
C ARG A 399 7.77 9.59 32.12
N PHE A 400 6.72 10.23 31.62
CA PHE A 400 6.81 11.15 30.49
C PHE A 400 6.23 12.52 30.88
N GLU A 401 7.11 13.51 31.00
CA GLU A 401 6.74 14.93 31.10
C GLU A 401 7.42 15.74 29.95
N PRO A 402 7.30 15.33 28.68
CA PRO A 402 7.94 16.05 27.58
C PRO A 402 7.17 17.30 27.15
N VAL A 403 7.88 18.28 26.61
CA VAL A 403 7.31 19.41 25.90
C VAL A 403 7.25 19.08 24.41
N PHE A 404 6.05 18.86 23.88
CA PHE A 404 5.83 18.63 22.45
C PHE A 404 5.71 19.94 21.69
N VAL A 405 6.52 20.12 20.64
CA VAL A 405 6.38 21.25 19.71
C VAL A 405 6.30 20.70 18.29
N GLY A 406 5.08 20.39 17.83
CA GLY A 406 4.86 19.88 16.47
C GLY A 406 5.35 18.45 16.22
N ALA A 407 5.53 17.65 17.27
CA ALA A 407 5.82 16.22 17.15
C ALA A 407 4.60 15.44 16.62
N SER A 408 4.86 14.37 15.87
CA SER A 408 3.86 13.38 15.45
C SER A 408 3.89 12.19 16.39
N VAL A 409 2.72 11.77 16.89
CA VAL A 409 2.54 10.62 17.79
C VAL A 409 1.48 9.66 17.25
N GLU A 410 1.32 9.58 15.92
CA GLU A 410 0.25 8.80 15.31
C GLU A 410 0.45 7.30 15.59
N ASP A 411 -0.57 6.63 16.12
CA ASP A 411 -0.52 5.19 16.44
C ASP A 411 0.56 4.78 17.48
N ALA A 412 1.10 5.69 18.28
CA ALA A 412 1.97 5.34 19.41
C ALA A 412 1.19 4.59 20.53
N GLU A 413 1.76 3.52 21.06
CA GLU A 413 1.21 2.70 22.15
C GLU A 413 1.66 3.28 23.50
N MET A 414 0.74 3.86 24.28
CA MET A 414 1.05 4.62 25.50
C MET A 414 0.54 3.94 26.80
N ASP A 415 0.34 2.63 26.78
CA ASP A 415 -0.28 1.91 27.89
C ASP A 415 0.55 2.00 29.20
N GLU A 416 -0.14 2.26 30.32
CA GLU A 416 0.45 2.31 31.68
C GLU A 416 1.63 3.30 31.86
N ALA A 417 1.79 4.25 30.94
CA ALA A 417 2.72 5.37 31.07
C ALA A 417 2.16 6.46 31.99
N ASP A 418 3.03 7.08 32.79
CA ASP A 418 2.69 8.19 33.68
C ASP A 418 2.87 9.52 32.92
N TRP A 419 1.77 10.26 32.76
CA TRP A 419 1.66 11.49 31.98
C TRP A 419 1.09 12.61 32.85
N GLU A 420 1.92 13.27 33.66
CA GLU A 420 1.52 14.47 34.40
C GLU A 420 1.81 15.73 33.55
N ASP A 421 0.87 16.70 33.53
CA ASP A 421 1.03 18.02 32.91
C ASP A 421 1.47 18.08 31.42
N VAL A 422 1.01 17.15 30.59
CA VAL A 422 1.26 17.18 29.14
C VAL A 422 0.32 18.18 28.42
N ASP A 423 0.88 19.29 27.91
CA ASP A 423 0.20 20.13 26.90
C ASP A 423 0.50 19.53 25.51
N VAL A 424 -0.50 18.86 24.92
CA VAL A 424 -0.43 18.25 23.57
C VAL A 424 -0.74 19.27 22.47
#